data_AF-A0AAQ0KJW5-F1
#
_entry.id   AF-A0AAQ0KJW5-F1
#
_cell.length_a   1.000
_cell.length_b   1.000
_cell.length_c   1.000
_cell.angle_alpha   90.00
_cell.angle_beta   90.00
_cell.angle_gamma   90.00
#
_symmetry.space_group_name_H-M   'P 1'
#
loop_
_entity.id
_entity.type
_entity.pdbx_description
1 polymer ?
#
loop_
_entity_poly.entity_id
_entity_poly.type
_entity_poly.pdbx_seq_one_letter_code
_entity_poly.pdbx_strand_id
1 'polypeptide(L)'
;MFPTRPRTGLFPHLALAAATLVLPLSAGWAQTAAPASGTSAQVAAPTPRALASITPAEIEAAVYDGTDLPAGQSALTAKVQILLDRAGISPGVVDGWRGGMSESAIMAFQRRSGLPMTGRMDHAVWDLLQGYAAAPLTMAYTITEEDATGLVDRIPSDYAEKAAMSSQGYTSVLEKLAERFHMDEKFLAKLNPGARFQPGETIHATVPAKPIRASVTRIIVDKETRRVAAYDAKGNMVADYPATVGSADTPSPHGNHVVDAVALNPTYTYNPHRNFKQGENDRVLIIPPGPNAPVGNVWIDLSEPTYGIHGTATPSQLFLNQSHGCVRLTNWDAWELAHMVKPKVTTVEFLPPGVRIADVTGISPVAAATQTAAVAAIASTRPPARGDRLPPAAPAAVAIPAAATMAEAAAATAAAVVTPEPLVITPDVPASNEPLVPEAAPALPVQEEPEYPSDAVLPESLPGQAPGSVTLYPQAGQP
;
A
#
# COMPACT_ATOMS: atom_id res chain seq x y z
N MET A 1 33.86 -27.18 -58.22
CA MET A 1 32.95 -27.80 -59.21
C MET A 1 31.55 -27.23 -58.95
N PHE A 2 30.92 -26.62 -59.94
CA PHE A 2 29.56 -26.06 -59.88
C PHE A 2 28.50 -27.20 -59.89
N PRO A 3 27.22 -27.00 -59.45
CA PRO A 3 26.32 -26.00 -60.04
C PRO A 3 25.39 -25.20 -59.12
N THR A 4 25.03 -24.02 -59.63
CA THR A 4 23.91 -23.18 -59.21
C THR A 4 22.69 -23.43 -60.12
N ARG A 5 21.47 -23.16 -59.65
CA ARG A 5 20.41 -22.43 -60.41
C ARG A 5 19.20 -22.04 -59.52
N PRO A 6 18.42 -21.01 -59.90
CA PRO A 6 17.46 -20.34 -59.02
C PRO A 6 15.98 -20.74 -59.27
N ARG A 7 15.07 -20.17 -58.48
CA ARG A 7 13.61 -20.15 -58.75
C ARG A 7 13.02 -18.75 -58.57
N THR A 8 11.91 -18.51 -59.29
CA THR A 8 11.31 -17.20 -59.58
C THR A 8 9.89 -17.04 -59.02
N GLY A 9 9.50 -15.80 -58.71
CA GLY A 9 8.11 -15.35 -58.54
C GLY A 9 8.10 -13.88 -58.09
N LEU A 10 7.80 -12.86 -58.91
CA LEU A 10 6.50 -12.46 -59.48
C LEU A 10 5.43 -12.11 -58.43
N PHE A 11 5.36 -10.82 -58.08
CA PHE A 11 4.20 -10.16 -57.46
C PHE A 11 3.66 -9.08 -58.43
N PRO A 12 2.35 -9.04 -58.72
CA PRO A 12 1.72 -7.90 -59.35
C PRO A 12 1.10 -6.94 -58.31
N HIS A 13 1.27 -5.63 -58.51
CA HIS A 13 0.51 -4.62 -57.78
C HIS A 13 -0.94 -4.56 -58.30
N LEU A 14 -1.93 -4.48 -57.39
CA LEU A 14 -3.26 -3.97 -57.72
C LEU A 14 -3.47 -2.61 -57.04
N ALA A 15 -3.74 -1.59 -57.86
CA ALA A 15 -4.27 -0.31 -57.40
C ALA A 15 -5.80 -0.39 -57.33
N LEU A 16 -6.40 0.09 -56.24
CA LEU A 16 -7.85 0.17 -56.09
C LEU A 16 -8.31 1.61 -56.39
N ALA A 17 -9.07 1.78 -57.47
CA ALA A 17 -9.65 3.07 -57.84
C ALA A 17 -10.92 3.38 -57.03
N ALA A 18 -11.04 4.61 -56.54
CA ALA A 18 -12.26 5.07 -55.88
C ALA A 18 -13.32 5.47 -56.92
N ALA A 19 -14.56 5.05 -56.71
CA ALA A 19 -15.71 5.49 -57.50
C ALA A 19 -16.85 5.94 -56.56
N THR A 20 -17.08 7.25 -56.50
CA THR A 20 -18.22 7.85 -55.81
C THR A 20 -19.48 7.69 -56.65
N LEU A 21 -20.57 7.18 -56.05
CA LEU A 21 -21.89 7.16 -56.69
C LEU A 21 -22.91 7.88 -55.80
N VAL A 22 -23.50 8.94 -56.35
CA VAL A 22 -24.59 9.73 -55.73
C VAL A 22 -25.84 9.51 -56.56
N LEU A 23 -26.93 9.04 -55.93
CA LEU A 23 -28.28 9.03 -56.51
C LEU A 23 -29.35 9.35 -55.43
N PRO A 24 -30.55 9.82 -55.81
CA PRO A 24 -31.23 10.86 -55.03
C PRO A 24 -32.44 10.39 -54.21
N LEU A 25 -32.90 11.26 -53.32
CA LEU A 25 -34.20 11.16 -52.66
C LEU A 25 -35.35 11.21 -53.68
N SER A 26 -36.38 10.39 -53.45
CA SER A 26 -37.69 10.48 -54.10
C SER A 26 -38.78 10.49 -53.03
N ALA A 27 -39.82 11.30 -53.22
CA ALA A 27 -40.89 11.53 -52.24
C ALA A 27 -42.21 10.88 -52.64
N GLY A 28 -43.07 10.65 -51.64
CA GLY A 28 -44.38 9.98 -51.76
C GLY A 28 -44.33 8.53 -51.27
N TRP A 29 -45.42 7.94 -50.76
CA TRP A 29 -46.83 8.38 -50.80
C TRP A 29 -47.43 8.45 -49.39
N ALA A 30 -48.46 9.28 -49.20
CA ALA A 30 -49.23 9.31 -47.96
C ALA A 30 -50.31 8.21 -47.96
N GLN A 31 -50.37 7.40 -46.90
CA GLN A 31 -51.44 6.44 -46.66
C GLN A 31 -52.19 6.83 -45.38
N THR A 32 -53.46 7.21 -45.50
CA THR A 32 -54.32 7.53 -44.37
C THR A 32 -54.83 6.25 -43.71
N ALA A 33 -54.52 6.07 -42.42
CA ALA A 33 -55.08 5.02 -41.58
C ALA A 33 -55.75 5.64 -40.35
N ALA A 34 -56.94 5.14 -39.99
CA ALA A 34 -57.75 5.65 -38.89
C ALA A 34 -57.17 5.26 -37.50
N PRO A 35 -57.42 6.03 -36.43
CA PRO A 35 -56.88 5.73 -35.11
C PRO A 35 -57.62 4.55 -34.46
N ALA A 36 -56.94 3.41 -34.34
CA ALA A 36 -57.34 2.33 -33.45
C ALA A 36 -56.75 2.58 -32.06
N SER A 37 -57.59 2.95 -31.08
CA SER A 37 -57.18 3.14 -29.68
C SER A 37 -56.86 1.81 -29.00
N GLY A 38 -55.66 1.28 -29.24
CA GLY A 38 -55.09 0.15 -28.52
C GLY A 38 -54.15 0.64 -27.42
N THR A 39 -54.48 0.38 -26.15
CA THR A 39 -53.59 0.65 -25.02
C THR A 39 -52.44 -0.36 -25.02
N SER A 40 -51.38 -0.08 -25.76
CA SER A 40 -50.12 -0.82 -25.65
C SER A 40 -49.45 -0.47 -24.32
N ALA A 41 -49.54 -1.38 -23.34
CA ALA A 41 -48.68 -1.32 -22.18
C ALA A 41 -47.23 -1.46 -22.65
N GLN A 42 -46.46 -0.35 -22.63
CA GLN A 42 -45.02 -0.39 -22.85
C GLN A 42 -44.40 -1.21 -21.73
N VAL A 43 -44.08 -2.47 -22.03
CA VAL A 43 -43.08 -3.21 -21.27
C VAL A 43 -41.78 -2.46 -21.45
N ALA A 44 -41.38 -1.71 -20.42
CA ALA A 44 -40.10 -1.03 -20.42
C ALA A 44 -39.00 -2.07 -20.70
N ALA A 45 -38.17 -1.81 -21.71
CA ALA A 45 -36.99 -2.62 -21.94
C ALA A 45 -36.19 -2.63 -20.62
N PRO A 46 -35.68 -3.79 -20.17
CA PRO A 46 -34.91 -3.85 -18.94
C PRO A 46 -33.74 -2.87 -19.08
N THR A 47 -33.73 -1.84 -18.22
CA THR A 47 -32.61 -0.90 -18.14
C THR A 47 -31.35 -1.72 -17.99
N PRO A 48 -30.31 -1.54 -18.82
CA PRO A 48 -29.04 -2.19 -18.59
C PRO A 48 -28.62 -1.90 -17.16
N ARG A 49 -28.59 -2.94 -16.32
CA ARG A 49 -28.18 -2.78 -14.92
C ARG A 49 -26.76 -2.25 -14.97
N ALA A 50 -26.58 -0.97 -14.64
CA ALA A 50 -25.26 -0.39 -14.52
C ALA A 50 -24.44 -1.34 -13.66
N LEU A 51 -23.25 -1.73 -14.17
CA LEU A 51 -22.31 -2.52 -13.39
C LEU A 51 -22.15 -1.77 -12.07
N ALA A 52 -22.48 -2.42 -10.94
CA ALA A 52 -22.55 -1.76 -9.65
C ALA A 52 -21.18 -1.15 -9.33
N SER A 53 -21.06 0.16 -9.56
CA SER A 53 -19.83 0.91 -9.39
C SER A 53 -19.72 1.25 -7.91
N ILE A 54 -18.75 0.64 -7.25
CA ILE A 54 -18.37 0.99 -5.89
C ILE A 54 -18.07 2.49 -5.86
N THR A 55 -18.79 3.22 -5.02
CA THR A 55 -18.63 4.67 -4.84
C THR A 55 -17.73 4.98 -3.65
N PRO A 56 -17.12 6.18 -3.59
CA PRO A 56 -16.34 6.60 -2.42
C PRO A 56 -17.17 6.55 -1.12
N ALA A 57 -18.43 7.01 -1.17
CA ALA A 57 -19.34 6.99 -0.04
C ALA A 57 -19.65 5.58 0.47
N GLU A 58 -19.78 4.58 -0.41
CA GLU A 58 -19.93 3.18 -0.01
C GLU A 58 -18.65 2.62 0.62
N ILE A 59 -17.46 3.06 0.18
CA ILE A 59 -16.18 2.67 0.81
C ILE A 59 -16.14 3.24 2.23
N GLU A 60 -16.34 4.55 2.43
CA GLU A 60 -16.34 5.18 3.77
C GLU A 60 -17.37 4.51 4.70
N ALA A 61 -18.60 4.33 4.22
CA ALA A 61 -19.71 3.79 4.99
C ALA A 61 -19.71 2.26 5.15
N ALA A 62 -18.81 1.52 4.49
CA ALA A 62 -18.77 0.07 4.62
C ALA A 62 -18.47 -0.36 6.06
N VAL A 63 -19.26 -1.31 6.57
CA VAL A 63 -19.14 -1.91 7.90
C VAL A 63 -19.02 -3.42 7.75
N TYR A 64 -18.19 -4.03 8.58
CA TYR A 64 -18.04 -5.48 8.67
C TYR A 64 -19.24 -6.10 9.41
N ASP A 65 -19.86 -7.12 8.82
CA ASP A 65 -21.13 -7.72 9.29
C ASP A 65 -20.97 -9.05 10.04
N GLY A 66 -19.73 -9.51 10.25
CA GLY A 66 -19.41 -10.80 10.86
C GLY A 66 -19.29 -11.97 9.87
N THR A 67 -19.51 -11.75 8.57
CA THR A 67 -19.25 -12.74 7.51
C THR A 67 -17.84 -12.59 6.93
N ASP A 68 -17.37 -13.52 6.10
CA ASP A 68 -16.09 -13.31 5.40
C ASP A 68 -16.26 -12.27 4.26
N LEU A 69 -15.18 -11.59 3.86
CA LEU A 69 -15.24 -10.54 2.83
C LEU A 69 -15.93 -11.03 1.55
N PRO A 70 -16.71 -10.19 0.83
CA PRO A 70 -17.40 -10.63 -0.37
C PRO A 70 -16.46 -11.23 -1.42
N ALA A 71 -16.89 -12.31 -2.08
CA ALA A 71 -16.08 -13.02 -3.09
C ALA A 71 -15.86 -12.22 -4.38
N GLY A 72 -16.68 -11.19 -4.62
CA GLY A 72 -16.54 -10.26 -5.74
C GLY A 72 -15.87 -8.95 -5.33
N GLN A 73 -15.77 -8.03 -6.29
CA GLN A 73 -15.36 -6.65 -6.00
C GLN A 73 -16.37 -6.00 -5.03
N SER A 74 -15.90 -5.45 -3.91
CA SER A 74 -16.77 -4.80 -2.91
C SER A 74 -16.14 -3.59 -2.21
N ALA A 75 -17.01 -2.66 -1.78
CA ALA A 75 -16.61 -1.48 -1.02
C ALA A 75 -15.97 -1.84 0.34
N LEU A 76 -16.46 -2.87 1.01
CA LEU A 76 -15.91 -3.37 2.27
C LEU A 76 -14.49 -3.92 2.08
N THR A 77 -14.25 -4.68 1.00
CA THR A 77 -12.91 -5.18 0.69
C THR A 77 -11.94 -4.04 0.36
N ALA A 78 -12.38 -3.04 -0.42
CA ALA A 78 -11.57 -1.85 -0.70
C ALA A 78 -11.23 -1.08 0.59
N LYS A 79 -12.20 -0.88 1.51
CA LYS A 79 -11.97 -0.30 2.84
C LYS A 79 -10.93 -1.10 3.63
N VAL A 80 -11.04 -2.43 3.68
CA VAL A 80 -10.05 -3.27 4.37
C VAL A 80 -8.65 -3.15 3.74
N GLN A 81 -8.54 -3.11 2.41
CA GLN A 81 -7.25 -2.88 1.73
C GLN A 81 -6.62 -1.53 2.11
N ILE A 82 -7.39 -0.43 2.08
CA ILE A 82 -6.91 0.91 2.46
C ILE A 82 -6.50 0.96 3.94
N LEU A 83 -7.25 0.29 4.84
CA LEU A 83 -6.91 0.22 6.26
C LEU A 83 -5.66 -0.62 6.52
N LEU A 84 -5.42 -1.67 5.74
CA LEU A 84 -4.19 -2.49 5.80
C LEU A 84 -2.97 -1.70 5.31
N ASP A 85 -3.09 -0.99 4.18
CA ASP A 85 -2.07 -0.07 3.65
C ASP A 85 -1.67 0.96 4.71
N ARG A 86 -2.64 1.68 5.29
CA ARG A 86 -2.44 2.62 6.41
C ARG A 86 -1.88 2.00 7.67
N ALA A 87 -2.07 0.70 7.86
CA ALA A 87 -1.46 -0.03 8.95
C ALA A 87 -0.01 -0.41 8.66
N GLY A 88 0.57 -0.11 7.51
CA GLY A 88 1.90 -0.57 7.08
C GLY A 88 1.93 -2.05 6.68
N ILE A 89 0.79 -2.61 6.29
CA ILE A 89 0.67 -3.96 5.74
C ILE A 89 0.10 -3.83 4.34
N SER A 90 0.96 -3.60 3.34
CA SER A 90 0.52 -3.32 1.98
C SER A 90 -0.40 -4.44 1.44
N PRO A 91 -1.59 -4.09 0.89
CA PRO A 91 -2.43 -5.03 0.16
C PRO A 91 -1.91 -5.29 -1.26
N GLY A 92 -0.87 -4.58 -1.70
CA GLY A 92 -0.55 -4.40 -3.10
C GLY A 92 -1.44 -3.31 -3.68
N VAL A 93 -2.07 -3.57 -4.81
CA VAL A 93 -3.09 -2.67 -5.35
C VAL A 93 -4.38 -2.68 -4.53
N VAL A 94 -4.96 -1.51 -4.26
CA VAL A 94 -6.37 -1.41 -3.87
C VAL A 94 -7.22 -1.65 -5.13
N ASP A 95 -7.94 -2.77 -5.13
CA ASP A 95 -8.77 -3.22 -6.26
C ASP A 95 -10.19 -3.64 -5.84
N GLY A 96 -10.47 -3.70 -4.53
CA GLY A 96 -11.74 -4.15 -3.96
C GLY A 96 -12.01 -5.65 -4.03
N TRP A 97 -11.06 -6.51 -4.44
CA TRP A 97 -11.27 -7.96 -4.55
C TRP A 97 -10.73 -8.74 -3.34
N ARG A 98 -11.49 -9.72 -2.85
CA ARG A 98 -11.00 -10.72 -1.88
C ARG A 98 -10.19 -11.78 -2.64
N GLY A 99 -9.04 -11.37 -3.17
CA GLY A 99 -8.06 -12.25 -3.80
C GLY A 99 -6.88 -12.57 -2.88
N GLY A 100 -5.94 -13.38 -3.39
CA GLY A 100 -4.81 -13.87 -2.58
C GLY A 100 -3.92 -12.78 -1.99
N MET A 101 -3.79 -11.61 -2.63
CA MET A 101 -3.04 -10.48 -2.04
C MET A 101 -3.73 -9.96 -0.78
N SER A 102 -5.04 -9.71 -0.83
CA SER A 102 -5.87 -9.32 0.32
C SER A 102 -5.82 -10.36 1.44
N GLU A 103 -5.95 -11.65 1.14
CA GLU A 103 -5.85 -12.74 2.11
C GLU A 103 -4.46 -12.79 2.77
N SER A 104 -3.38 -12.60 1.99
CA SER A 104 -2.01 -12.57 2.49
C SER A 104 -1.74 -11.35 3.40
N ALA A 105 -2.33 -10.20 3.07
CA ALA A 105 -2.22 -8.98 3.87
C ALA A 105 -2.99 -9.10 5.19
N ILE A 106 -4.20 -9.66 5.18
CA ILE A 106 -4.94 -10.00 6.40
C ILE A 106 -4.12 -10.96 7.28
N MET A 107 -3.51 -11.98 6.68
CA MET A 107 -2.65 -12.94 7.40
C MET A 107 -1.41 -12.26 8.03
N ALA A 108 -0.78 -11.32 7.33
CA ALA A 108 0.34 -10.53 7.84
C ALA A 108 -0.07 -9.58 8.98
N PHE A 109 -1.24 -8.95 8.87
CA PHE A 109 -1.81 -8.10 9.91
C PHE A 109 -2.20 -8.91 11.15
N GLN A 110 -2.83 -10.08 10.98
CA GLN A 110 -3.12 -11.03 12.05
C GLN A 110 -1.84 -11.44 12.79
N ARG A 111 -0.80 -11.85 12.04
CA ARG A 111 0.52 -12.20 12.58
C ARG A 111 1.09 -11.06 13.44
N ARG A 112 1.14 -9.83 12.92
CA ARG A 112 1.66 -8.67 13.69
C ARG A 112 0.83 -8.37 14.94
N SER A 113 -0.48 -8.55 14.86
CA SER A 113 -1.42 -8.35 15.96
C SER A 113 -1.50 -9.53 16.94
N GLY A 114 -0.74 -10.61 16.71
CA GLY A 114 -0.78 -11.81 17.54
C GLY A 114 -2.07 -12.65 17.41
N LEU A 115 -2.87 -12.41 16.38
CA LEU A 115 -4.09 -13.16 16.09
C LEU A 115 -3.79 -14.46 15.34
N PRO A 116 -4.70 -15.45 15.37
CA PRO A 116 -4.62 -16.62 14.50
C PRO A 116 -4.51 -16.21 13.02
N MET A 117 -3.47 -16.70 12.34
CA MET A 117 -3.14 -16.38 10.94
C MET A 117 -4.06 -17.11 9.94
N THR A 118 -5.35 -16.79 9.95
CA THR A 118 -6.36 -17.43 9.09
C THR A 118 -6.38 -16.88 7.67
N GLY A 119 -5.89 -15.65 7.47
CA GLY A 119 -6.03 -14.90 6.22
C GLY A 119 -7.47 -14.44 5.93
N ARG A 120 -8.41 -14.71 6.84
CA ARG A 120 -9.82 -14.32 6.72
C ARG A 120 -10.18 -13.18 7.65
N MET A 121 -11.17 -12.41 7.23
CA MET A 121 -11.70 -11.30 8.00
C MET A 121 -12.54 -11.82 9.18
N ASP A 122 -12.34 -11.23 10.35
CA ASP A 122 -13.14 -11.45 11.56
C ASP A 122 -13.28 -10.15 12.36
N HIS A 123 -14.10 -10.16 13.42
CA HIS A 123 -14.29 -8.98 14.28
C HIS A 123 -13.00 -8.50 14.95
N ALA A 124 -12.09 -9.40 15.34
CA ALA A 124 -10.83 -9.00 15.99
C ALA A 124 -9.91 -8.25 15.01
N VAL A 125 -9.86 -8.68 13.74
CA VAL A 125 -9.18 -7.93 12.67
C VAL A 125 -9.88 -6.59 12.42
N TRP A 126 -11.22 -6.57 12.34
CA TRP A 126 -11.99 -5.36 12.05
C TRP A 126 -11.80 -4.27 13.10
N ASP A 127 -11.91 -4.64 14.38
CA ASP A 127 -11.83 -3.72 15.51
C ASP A 127 -10.43 -3.09 15.60
N LEU A 128 -9.38 -3.88 15.35
CA LEU A 128 -8.00 -3.36 15.27
C LEU A 128 -7.78 -2.45 14.06
N LEU A 129 -8.40 -2.76 12.90
CA LEU A 129 -8.30 -1.90 11.71
C LEU A 129 -9.00 -0.55 11.87
N GLN A 130 -9.98 -0.41 12.80
CA GLN A 130 -10.62 0.89 13.05
C GLN A 130 -9.63 1.96 13.56
N GLY A 131 -8.51 1.55 14.17
CA GLY A 131 -7.43 2.47 14.56
C GLY A 131 -6.81 3.26 13.39
N TYR A 132 -6.99 2.79 12.16
CA TYR A 132 -6.48 3.41 10.93
C TYR A 132 -7.56 4.14 10.11
N ALA A 133 -8.81 4.17 10.62
CA ALA A 133 -9.98 4.78 9.98
C ALA A 133 -10.24 6.25 10.41
N ALA A 134 -9.32 6.86 11.18
CA ALA A 134 -9.52 8.19 11.78
C ALA A 134 -9.56 9.37 10.77
N ALA A 135 -9.14 9.15 9.53
CA ALA A 135 -9.19 10.12 8.44
C ALA A 135 -9.92 9.51 7.22
N PRO A 136 -10.55 10.31 6.33
CA PRO A 136 -11.25 9.82 5.14
C PRO A 136 -10.38 8.85 4.34
N LEU A 137 -10.93 7.70 3.93
CA LEU A 137 -10.25 6.66 3.16
C LEU A 137 -10.11 7.03 1.69
N THR A 138 -10.95 7.95 1.22
CA THR A 138 -11.02 8.47 -0.14
C THR A 138 -10.96 10.00 -0.13
N MET A 139 -10.43 10.59 -1.20
CA MET A 139 -10.39 12.03 -1.42
C MET A 139 -10.93 12.39 -2.80
N ALA A 140 -11.34 13.64 -2.97
CA ALA A 140 -11.45 14.25 -4.30
C ALA A 140 -10.09 14.86 -4.67
N TYR A 141 -9.58 14.53 -5.86
CA TYR A 141 -8.32 15.00 -6.40
C TYR A 141 -8.55 15.66 -7.77
N THR A 142 -8.12 16.91 -7.93
CA THR A 142 -8.15 17.59 -9.22
C THR A 142 -6.85 17.31 -9.96
N ILE A 143 -6.96 16.68 -11.12
CA ILE A 143 -5.82 16.31 -11.96
C ILE A 143 -5.11 17.60 -12.40
N THR A 144 -3.79 17.64 -12.20
CA THR A 144 -2.94 18.79 -12.54
C THR A 144 -2.33 18.64 -13.93
N GLU A 145 -1.80 19.73 -14.49
CA GLU A 145 -0.96 19.67 -15.69
C GLU A 145 0.29 18.79 -15.46
N GLU A 146 0.84 18.79 -14.23
CA GLU A 146 2.00 17.98 -13.87
C GLU A 146 1.71 16.47 -13.96
N ASP A 147 0.49 16.04 -13.63
CA ASP A 147 0.07 14.64 -13.80
C ASP A 147 0.06 14.21 -15.28
N ALA A 148 -0.10 15.15 -16.23
CA ALA A 148 0.02 14.88 -17.67
C ALA A 148 1.46 14.97 -18.22
N THR A 149 2.46 15.34 -17.41
CA THR A 149 3.87 15.38 -17.82
C THR A 149 4.60 14.04 -17.64
N GLY A 150 5.65 13.83 -18.45
CA GLY A 150 6.53 12.66 -18.36
C GLY A 150 5.94 11.36 -18.93
N LEU A 151 4.83 11.45 -19.67
CA LEU A 151 4.17 10.31 -20.30
C LEU A 151 4.89 9.86 -21.59
N VAL A 152 4.73 8.58 -21.93
CA VAL A 152 5.24 7.97 -23.19
C VAL A 152 4.11 7.21 -23.91
N ASP A 153 4.08 7.25 -25.24
CA ASP A 153 2.96 6.68 -26.02
C ASP A 153 2.73 5.18 -25.79
N ARG A 154 3.80 4.41 -25.56
CA ARG A 154 3.79 2.99 -25.21
C ARG A 154 5.13 2.57 -24.62
N ILE A 155 5.12 1.45 -23.90
CA ILE A 155 6.34 0.71 -23.55
C ILE A 155 6.49 -0.46 -24.54
N PRO A 156 7.56 -0.49 -25.37
CA PRO A 156 7.80 -1.58 -26.30
C PRO A 156 8.26 -2.85 -25.56
N SER A 157 8.04 -4.02 -26.15
CA SER A 157 8.52 -5.29 -25.60
C SER A 157 9.99 -5.58 -25.94
N ASP A 158 10.47 -5.07 -27.07
CA ASP A 158 11.86 -5.24 -27.52
C ASP A 158 12.83 -4.35 -26.72
N TYR A 159 13.96 -4.93 -26.30
CA TYR A 159 14.94 -4.26 -25.45
C TYR A 159 15.76 -3.18 -26.18
N ALA A 160 15.97 -3.28 -27.50
CA ALA A 160 16.61 -2.20 -28.26
C ALA A 160 15.65 -1.04 -28.51
N GLU A 161 14.35 -1.31 -28.73
CA GLU A 161 13.33 -0.26 -28.70
C GLU A 161 13.28 0.42 -27.34
N LYS A 162 13.26 -0.33 -26.22
CA LYS A 162 13.31 0.24 -24.86
C LYS A 162 14.55 1.11 -24.63
N ALA A 163 15.72 0.64 -25.06
CA ALA A 163 16.99 1.35 -24.91
C ALA A 163 17.11 2.62 -25.78
N ALA A 164 16.26 2.77 -26.81
CA ALA A 164 16.17 3.96 -27.64
C ALA A 164 15.20 5.02 -27.10
N MET A 165 14.43 4.73 -26.05
CA MET A 165 13.51 5.69 -25.42
C MET A 165 14.26 6.74 -24.59
N SER A 166 13.60 7.86 -24.28
CA SER A 166 14.08 8.87 -23.33
C SER A 166 13.89 8.43 -21.87
N SER A 167 12.82 7.69 -21.58
CA SER A 167 12.49 7.12 -20.26
C SER A 167 11.63 5.87 -20.43
N GLN A 168 11.47 5.10 -19.36
CA GLN A 168 10.41 4.10 -19.22
C GLN A 168 9.25 4.69 -18.39
N GLY A 169 8.75 5.86 -18.80
CA GLY A 169 7.70 6.61 -18.11
C GLY A 169 6.33 5.91 -18.08
N TYR A 170 5.35 6.55 -17.44
CA TYR A 170 3.95 6.09 -17.46
C TYR A 170 3.35 6.25 -18.86
N THR A 171 2.42 5.39 -19.25
CA THR A 171 1.72 5.46 -20.54
C THR A 171 0.44 6.30 -20.50
N SER A 172 -0.08 6.60 -19.30
CA SER A 172 -1.26 7.45 -19.13
C SER A 172 -1.29 8.18 -17.79
N VAL A 173 -2.13 9.21 -17.71
CA VAL A 173 -2.49 9.87 -16.44
C VAL A 173 -3.17 8.88 -15.48
N LEU A 174 -4.03 8.00 -16.00
CA LEU A 174 -4.70 6.96 -15.20
C LEU A 174 -3.68 6.07 -14.49
N GLU A 175 -2.67 5.59 -15.21
CA GLU A 175 -1.59 4.75 -14.67
C GLU A 175 -0.76 5.51 -13.62
N LYS A 176 -0.34 6.75 -13.93
CA LYS A 176 0.43 7.60 -13.01
C LYS A 176 -0.32 7.87 -11.70
N LEU A 177 -1.63 8.11 -11.77
CA LEU A 177 -2.47 8.35 -10.59
C LEU A 177 -2.82 7.06 -9.86
N ALA A 178 -2.99 5.94 -10.56
CA ALA A 178 -3.16 4.63 -9.94
C ALA A 178 -1.92 4.27 -9.10
N GLU A 179 -0.71 4.49 -9.63
CA GLU A 179 0.54 4.32 -8.88
C GLU A 179 0.62 5.28 -7.67
N ARG A 180 0.31 6.58 -7.85
CA ARG A 180 0.35 7.60 -6.79
C ARG A 180 -0.60 7.31 -5.62
N PHE A 181 -1.75 6.69 -5.88
CA PHE A 181 -2.78 6.42 -4.87
C PHE A 181 -2.85 4.94 -4.44
N HIS A 182 -1.91 4.10 -4.87
CA HIS A 182 -1.81 2.66 -4.58
C HIS A 182 -3.03 1.84 -5.10
N MET A 183 -3.57 2.18 -6.27
CA MET A 183 -4.79 1.58 -6.84
C MET A 183 -4.53 0.68 -8.04
N ASP A 184 -5.45 -0.24 -8.34
CA ASP A 184 -5.57 -0.83 -9.68
C ASP A 184 -6.20 0.19 -10.65
N GLU A 185 -5.63 0.33 -11.85
CA GLU A 185 -6.12 1.27 -12.87
C GLU A 185 -7.61 1.07 -13.21
N LYS A 186 -8.07 -0.19 -13.30
CA LYS A 186 -9.47 -0.48 -13.66
C LYS A 186 -10.39 -0.20 -12.47
N PHE A 187 -9.91 -0.33 -11.24
CA PHE A 187 -10.64 0.09 -10.06
C PHE A 187 -10.73 1.62 -9.96
N LEU A 188 -9.63 2.35 -10.18
CA LEU A 188 -9.63 3.81 -10.22
C LEU A 188 -10.56 4.35 -11.34
N ALA A 189 -10.57 3.73 -12.52
CA ALA A 189 -11.51 4.06 -13.59
C ALA A 189 -12.98 3.72 -13.23
N LYS A 190 -13.24 2.62 -12.52
CA LYS A 190 -14.59 2.25 -12.05
C LYS A 190 -15.13 3.17 -10.95
N LEU A 191 -14.25 3.67 -10.08
CA LEU A 191 -14.58 4.65 -9.04
C LEU A 191 -14.96 6.01 -9.63
N ASN A 192 -14.54 6.27 -10.89
CA ASN A 192 -14.72 7.52 -11.62
C ASN A 192 -15.47 7.32 -12.95
N PRO A 193 -16.75 6.89 -12.92
CA PRO A 193 -17.50 6.59 -14.13
C PRO A 193 -17.63 7.82 -15.04
N GLY A 194 -17.01 7.75 -16.21
CA GLY A 194 -17.04 8.81 -17.23
C GLY A 194 -15.89 9.82 -17.17
N ALA A 195 -14.96 9.72 -16.21
CA ALA A 195 -13.74 10.52 -16.23
C ALA A 195 -12.85 10.14 -17.42
N ARG A 196 -12.16 11.13 -18.00
CA ARG A 196 -11.20 10.94 -19.10
C ARG A 196 -9.75 11.01 -18.63
N PHE A 197 -9.54 11.34 -17.34
CA PHE A 197 -8.24 11.49 -16.69
C PHE A 197 -7.39 12.57 -17.36
N GLN A 198 -7.99 13.76 -17.53
CA GLN A 198 -7.36 14.95 -18.13
C GLN A 198 -7.13 16.04 -17.06
N PRO A 199 -6.10 16.90 -17.21
CA PRO A 199 -5.91 18.07 -16.35
C PRO A 199 -7.20 18.90 -16.20
N GLY A 200 -7.47 19.35 -14.98
CA GLY A 200 -8.68 20.07 -14.58
C GLY A 200 -9.90 19.19 -14.27
N GLU A 201 -9.89 17.88 -14.57
CA GLU A 201 -10.93 16.96 -14.11
C GLU A 201 -10.73 16.62 -12.62
N THR A 202 -11.80 16.65 -11.83
CA THR A 202 -11.79 16.12 -10.46
C THR A 202 -12.23 14.66 -10.46
N ILE A 203 -11.38 13.80 -9.90
CA ILE A 203 -11.63 12.38 -9.68
C ILE A 203 -11.69 12.07 -8.18
N HIS A 204 -12.18 10.89 -7.82
CA HIS A 204 -12.04 10.31 -6.50
C HIS A 204 -10.95 9.24 -6.52
N ALA A 205 -10.08 9.26 -5.51
CA ALA A 205 -9.01 8.29 -5.33
C ALA A 205 -8.91 7.87 -3.86
N THR A 206 -8.17 6.80 -3.59
CA THR A 206 -7.82 6.39 -2.22
C THR A 206 -6.81 7.34 -1.59
N VAL A 207 -6.82 7.41 -0.26
CA VAL A 207 -5.87 8.18 0.54
C VAL A 207 -4.87 7.19 1.16
N PRO A 208 -3.73 6.91 0.48
CA PRO A 208 -2.76 5.91 0.92
C PRO A 208 -2.11 6.30 2.25
N ALA A 209 -1.37 5.37 2.83
CA ALA A 209 -0.51 5.59 3.98
C ALA A 209 0.47 6.75 3.75
N LYS A 210 0.77 7.49 4.81
CA LYS A 210 1.95 8.37 4.80
C LYS A 210 3.20 7.48 4.84
N PRO A 211 4.22 7.71 4.01
CA PRO A 211 5.40 6.83 3.97
C PRO A 211 6.07 6.65 5.32
N ILE A 212 6.36 5.40 5.67
CA ILE A 212 6.91 4.99 6.95
C ILE A 212 8.37 5.48 7.06
N ARG A 213 8.64 6.28 8.09
CA ARG A 213 9.99 6.78 8.42
C ARG A 213 10.60 5.98 9.57
N ALA A 214 11.18 4.84 9.25
CA ALA A 214 11.82 3.94 10.21
C ALA A 214 13.19 3.45 9.70
N SER A 215 13.98 2.82 10.57
CA SER A 215 15.24 2.17 10.21
C SER A 215 15.07 0.66 10.24
N VAL A 216 15.10 0.02 9.09
CA VAL A 216 14.97 -1.44 8.93
C VAL A 216 16.34 -2.10 9.01
N THR A 217 16.49 -3.09 9.88
CA THR A 217 17.74 -3.84 10.07
C THR A 217 17.65 -5.29 9.63
N ARG A 218 16.45 -5.89 9.62
CA ARG A 218 16.21 -7.25 9.10
C ARG A 218 15.02 -7.24 8.15
N ILE A 219 15.20 -7.79 6.97
CA ILE A 219 14.14 -8.12 6.01
C ILE A 219 14.02 -9.64 5.97
N ILE A 220 12.80 -10.15 5.96
CA ILE A 220 12.50 -11.58 5.82
C ILE A 220 11.62 -11.77 4.58
N VAL A 221 12.09 -12.59 3.63
CA VAL A 221 11.41 -12.92 2.38
C VAL A 221 10.78 -14.31 2.51
N ASP A 222 9.45 -14.35 2.46
CA ASP A 222 8.63 -15.55 2.63
C ASP A 222 8.04 -15.98 1.29
N LYS A 223 8.60 -17.07 0.75
CA LYS A 223 8.17 -17.68 -0.53
C LYS A 223 6.78 -18.32 -0.43
N GLU A 224 6.40 -18.84 0.75
CA GLU A 224 5.14 -19.55 0.98
C GLU A 224 3.95 -18.59 1.06
N THR A 225 4.11 -17.49 1.80
CA THR A 225 3.06 -16.45 1.92
C THR A 225 3.15 -15.37 0.84
N ARG A 226 4.24 -15.34 0.06
CA ARG A 226 4.56 -14.32 -0.95
C ARG A 226 4.60 -12.91 -0.36
N ARG A 227 5.30 -12.77 0.77
CA ARG A 227 5.45 -11.52 1.53
C ARG A 227 6.92 -11.17 1.81
N VAL A 228 7.18 -9.89 1.98
CA VAL A 228 8.46 -9.34 2.46
C VAL A 228 8.17 -8.54 3.72
N ALA A 229 8.65 -9.01 4.87
CA ALA A 229 8.48 -8.36 6.16
C ALA A 229 9.75 -7.60 6.56
N ALA A 230 9.59 -6.34 6.96
CA ALA A 230 10.68 -5.45 7.37
C ALA A 230 10.62 -5.19 8.88
N TYR A 231 11.76 -5.33 9.57
CA TYR A 231 11.89 -5.24 11.03
C TYR A 231 12.92 -4.22 11.47
N ASP A 232 12.62 -3.52 12.57
CA ASP A 232 13.56 -2.63 13.24
C ASP A 232 14.61 -3.40 14.07
N ALA A 233 15.57 -2.65 14.65
CA ALA A 233 16.63 -3.21 15.49
C ALA A 233 16.15 -3.84 16.80
N LYS A 234 14.88 -3.66 17.17
CA LYS A 234 14.25 -4.24 18.37
C LYS A 234 13.43 -5.49 18.04
N GLY A 235 13.30 -5.86 16.76
CA GLY A 235 12.46 -6.96 16.29
C GLY A 235 10.98 -6.60 16.10
N ASN A 236 10.62 -5.31 16.12
CA ASN A 236 9.27 -4.89 15.77
C ASN A 236 9.08 -4.93 14.25
N MET A 237 7.94 -5.45 13.80
CA MET A 237 7.56 -5.36 12.38
C MET A 237 7.18 -3.92 12.05
N VAL A 238 7.95 -3.32 11.16
CA VAL A 238 7.78 -1.95 10.65
C VAL A 238 6.77 -1.94 9.52
N ALA A 239 7.00 -2.79 8.52
CA ALA A 239 6.18 -2.89 7.32
C ALA A 239 6.15 -4.33 6.80
N ASP A 240 5.15 -4.66 5.98
CA ASP A 240 5.06 -5.95 5.29
C ASP A 240 4.36 -5.79 3.94
N TYR A 241 5.00 -6.30 2.87
CA TYR A 241 4.62 -6.06 1.47
C TYR A 241 4.31 -7.37 0.72
N PRO A 242 3.36 -7.39 -0.23
CA PRO A 242 3.20 -8.52 -1.14
C PRO A 242 4.36 -8.54 -2.14
N ALA A 243 4.83 -9.74 -2.46
CA ALA A 243 5.97 -9.90 -3.36
C ALA A 243 5.79 -11.03 -4.36
N THR A 244 6.26 -10.82 -5.59
CA THR A 244 6.64 -11.95 -6.43
C THR A 244 8.03 -12.41 -5.99
N VAL A 245 8.16 -13.69 -5.66
CA VAL A 245 9.45 -14.34 -5.34
C VAL A 245 9.71 -15.43 -6.39
N GLY A 246 10.97 -15.86 -6.56
CA GLY A 246 11.42 -16.72 -7.66
C GLY A 246 10.73 -18.08 -7.67
N SER A 247 10.38 -18.57 -8.86
CA SER A 247 9.72 -19.87 -9.03
C SER A 247 10.66 -21.04 -8.69
N ALA A 248 10.13 -22.26 -8.61
CA ALA A 248 10.96 -23.46 -8.46
C ALA A 248 11.94 -23.65 -9.63
N ASP A 249 11.55 -23.24 -10.84
CA ASP A 249 12.39 -23.31 -12.04
C ASP A 249 13.46 -22.19 -12.09
N THR A 250 13.24 -21.09 -11.35
CA THR A 250 14.11 -19.91 -11.32
C THR A 250 14.23 -19.36 -9.88
N PRO A 251 14.84 -20.13 -8.96
CA PRO A 251 14.76 -19.86 -7.54
C PRO A 251 15.45 -18.55 -7.16
N SER A 252 14.78 -17.78 -6.28
CA SER A 252 15.46 -16.75 -5.49
C SER A 252 16.51 -17.38 -4.57
N PRO A 253 17.47 -16.59 -4.06
CA PRO A 253 18.52 -17.07 -3.18
C PRO A 253 17.98 -17.75 -1.91
N HIS A 254 18.89 -18.34 -1.15
CA HIS A 254 18.59 -19.06 0.08
C HIS A 254 19.52 -18.58 1.20
N GLY A 255 18.96 -18.40 2.40
CA GLY A 255 19.72 -17.99 3.57
C GLY A 255 19.86 -16.48 3.67
N ASN A 256 20.99 -16.03 4.22
CA ASN A 256 21.19 -14.66 4.69
C ASN A 256 22.13 -13.88 3.77
N HIS A 257 21.65 -12.72 3.34
CA HIS A 257 22.37 -11.72 2.56
C HIS A 257 22.35 -10.37 3.27
N VAL A 258 23.03 -9.38 2.72
CA VAL A 258 23.02 -8.00 3.19
C VAL A 258 22.61 -7.08 2.03
N VAL A 259 21.90 -5.98 2.32
CA VAL A 259 21.68 -4.92 1.34
C VAL A 259 23.01 -4.30 0.98
N ASP A 260 23.44 -4.41 -0.27
CA ASP A 260 24.77 -4.02 -0.72
C ASP A 260 24.80 -2.57 -1.21
N ALA A 261 23.74 -2.15 -1.90
CA ALA A 261 23.50 -0.80 -2.39
C ALA A 261 22.00 -0.56 -2.58
N VAL A 262 21.61 0.70 -2.76
CA VAL A 262 20.27 1.07 -3.22
C VAL A 262 20.42 2.05 -4.38
N ALA A 263 19.58 1.94 -5.40
CA ALA A 263 19.48 2.90 -6.48
C ALA A 263 18.00 3.27 -6.72
N LEU A 264 17.71 4.55 -6.59
CA LEU A 264 16.45 5.15 -7.01
C LEU A 264 16.56 5.57 -8.47
N ASN A 265 15.48 5.39 -9.22
CA ASN A 265 15.40 5.58 -10.67
C ASN A 265 16.60 4.97 -11.44
N PRO A 266 16.87 3.66 -11.29
CA PRO A 266 18.03 3.03 -11.91
C PRO A 266 17.85 2.88 -13.43
N THR A 267 18.93 3.05 -14.19
CA THR A 267 19.01 2.44 -15.52
C THR A 267 19.10 0.92 -15.41
N TYR A 268 18.61 0.21 -16.41
CA TYR A 268 18.71 -1.25 -16.48
C TYR A 268 19.71 -1.65 -17.57
N THR A 269 20.72 -2.45 -17.22
CA THR A 269 21.65 -3.02 -18.20
C THR A 269 21.16 -4.38 -18.68
N TYR A 270 20.93 -4.52 -19.98
CA TYR A 270 20.69 -5.80 -20.63
C TYR A 270 21.97 -6.29 -21.30
N ASN A 271 22.33 -7.55 -21.07
CA ASN A 271 23.51 -8.20 -21.64
C ASN A 271 23.13 -9.60 -22.18
N PRO A 272 23.03 -9.77 -23.51
CA PRO A 272 22.58 -11.03 -24.10
C PRO A 272 23.55 -12.20 -23.93
N HIS A 273 24.79 -11.93 -23.53
CA HIS A 273 25.78 -12.96 -23.23
C HIS A 273 25.76 -13.40 -21.75
N ARG A 274 24.92 -12.78 -20.91
CA ARG A 274 24.77 -13.12 -19.48
C ARG A 274 23.33 -13.42 -19.08
N ASN A 275 22.36 -12.70 -19.64
CA ASN A 275 20.97 -12.80 -19.28
C ASN A 275 20.27 -13.79 -20.22
N PHE A 276 19.97 -13.36 -21.44
CA PHE A 276 19.28 -14.13 -22.46
C PHE A 276 19.37 -13.36 -23.78
N LYS A 277 19.24 -14.03 -24.93
CA LYS A 277 19.08 -13.32 -26.20
C LYS A 277 17.60 -13.11 -26.50
N GLN A 278 17.10 -11.89 -26.30
CA GLN A 278 15.79 -11.49 -26.81
C GLN A 278 15.87 -11.20 -28.32
N GLY A 279 15.19 -11.98 -29.14
CA GLY A 279 15.16 -11.76 -30.60
C GLY A 279 16.55 -11.65 -31.22
N GLU A 280 16.83 -10.54 -31.89
CA GLU A 280 18.14 -10.24 -32.48
C GLU A 280 19.03 -9.31 -31.65
N ASN A 281 18.68 -9.04 -30.39
CA ASN A 281 19.49 -8.19 -29.51
C ASN A 281 20.75 -8.95 -29.05
N ASP A 282 21.86 -8.73 -29.76
CA ASP A 282 23.16 -9.40 -29.62
C ASP A 282 24.24 -8.57 -28.90
N ARG A 283 23.93 -7.31 -28.58
CA ARG A 283 24.80 -6.34 -27.88
C ARG A 283 24.29 -5.97 -26.49
N VAL A 284 25.18 -5.46 -25.65
CA VAL A 284 24.80 -4.84 -24.37
C VAL A 284 23.99 -3.57 -24.65
N LEU A 285 22.87 -3.42 -23.93
CA LEU A 285 21.96 -2.28 -24.03
C LEU A 285 21.77 -1.65 -22.65
N ILE A 286 21.58 -0.33 -22.61
CA ILE A 286 21.22 0.40 -21.39
C ILE A 286 19.82 0.96 -21.61
N ILE A 287 18.87 0.46 -20.83
CA ILE A 287 17.49 0.92 -20.82
C ILE A 287 17.39 2.10 -19.84
N PRO A 288 16.75 3.23 -20.24
CA PRO A 288 16.60 4.41 -19.39
C PRO A 288 15.70 4.11 -18.17
N PRO A 289 15.75 4.93 -17.12
CA PRO A 289 14.96 4.71 -15.92
C PRO A 289 13.46 5.02 -16.13
N GLY A 290 12.64 4.52 -15.21
CA GLY A 290 11.22 4.88 -15.09
C GLY A 290 10.38 3.78 -14.42
N PRO A 291 9.13 4.08 -14.04
CA PRO A 291 8.22 3.12 -13.39
C PRO A 291 7.98 1.84 -14.22
N ASN A 292 8.05 1.95 -15.56
CA ASN A 292 7.88 0.82 -16.48
C ASN A 292 9.20 0.15 -16.92
N ALA A 293 10.32 0.48 -16.26
CA ALA A 293 11.58 -0.22 -16.48
C ALA A 293 11.48 -1.69 -16.02
N PRO A 294 12.33 -2.61 -16.51
CA PRO A 294 12.27 -4.03 -16.13
C PRO A 294 12.38 -4.32 -14.62
N VAL A 295 12.91 -3.37 -13.84
CA VAL A 295 13.01 -3.42 -12.37
C VAL A 295 12.22 -2.31 -11.66
N GLY A 296 11.37 -1.59 -12.39
CA GLY A 296 10.66 -0.42 -11.87
C GLY A 296 11.60 0.74 -11.53
N ASN A 297 11.15 1.61 -10.63
CA ASN A 297 11.88 2.83 -10.23
C ASN A 297 12.87 2.62 -9.05
N VAL A 298 13.04 1.40 -8.53
CA VAL A 298 13.91 1.09 -7.39
C VAL A 298 14.65 -0.21 -7.61
N TRP A 299 15.95 -0.22 -7.27
CA TRP A 299 16.72 -1.44 -7.05
C TRP A 299 17.39 -1.41 -5.67
N ILE A 300 17.11 -2.41 -4.84
CA ILE A 300 17.81 -2.70 -3.58
C ILE A 300 18.70 -3.92 -3.87
N ASP A 301 20.00 -3.67 -3.99
CA ASP A 301 21.00 -4.67 -4.35
C ASP A 301 21.32 -5.58 -3.16
N LEU A 302 21.55 -6.87 -3.40
CA LEU A 302 21.92 -7.83 -2.35
C LEU A 302 23.35 -8.29 -2.52
N SER A 303 23.96 -8.72 -1.41
CA SER A 303 25.29 -9.34 -1.41
C SER A 303 25.36 -10.68 -2.18
N GLU A 304 24.22 -11.23 -2.63
CA GLU A 304 24.19 -12.30 -3.62
C GLU A 304 24.26 -11.66 -5.02
N PRO A 305 25.30 -11.94 -5.82
CA PRO A 305 25.44 -11.33 -7.14
C PRO A 305 24.20 -11.54 -7.99
N THR A 306 23.74 -10.50 -8.68
CA THR A 306 22.62 -10.50 -9.64
C THR A 306 21.20 -10.48 -9.04
N TYR A 307 21.05 -10.53 -7.71
CA TYR A 307 19.74 -10.54 -7.05
C TYR A 307 19.45 -9.24 -6.29
N GLY A 308 18.18 -8.86 -6.30
CA GLY A 308 17.70 -7.64 -5.65
C GLY A 308 16.24 -7.71 -5.24
N ILE A 309 15.84 -6.73 -4.42
CA ILE A 309 14.44 -6.38 -4.17
C ILE A 309 14.14 -5.12 -5.00
N HIS A 310 13.10 -5.15 -5.83
CA HIS A 310 12.88 -4.09 -6.82
C HIS A 310 11.39 -3.85 -7.12
N GLY A 311 11.09 -2.73 -7.79
CA GLY A 311 9.73 -2.35 -8.21
C GLY A 311 9.23 -3.17 -9.41
N THR A 312 8.08 -2.80 -9.99
CA THR A 312 7.52 -3.51 -11.14
C THR A 312 6.66 -2.62 -12.03
N ALA A 313 6.74 -2.85 -13.34
CA ALA A 313 5.85 -2.26 -14.35
C ALA A 313 4.42 -2.85 -14.33
N THR A 314 4.13 -3.82 -13.46
CA THR A 314 2.86 -4.57 -13.44
C THR A 314 2.36 -4.86 -12.01
N PRO A 315 2.06 -3.84 -11.19
CA PRO A 315 1.76 -4.01 -9.76
C PRO A 315 0.53 -4.91 -9.51
N SER A 316 -0.52 -4.81 -10.34
CA SER A 316 -1.72 -5.65 -10.26
C SER A 316 -1.48 -7.14 -10.60
N GLN A 317 -0.27 -7.50 -11.08
CA GLN A 317 0.08 -8.86 -11.49
C GLN A 317 1.07 -9.55 -10.54
N LEU A 318 1.43 -8.96 -9.39
CA LEU A 318 2.42 -9.52 -8.45
C LEU A 318 2.17 -11.00 -8.06
N PHE A 319 0.91 -11.41 -7.96
CA PHE A 319 0.52 -12.78 -7.58
C PHE A 319 0.19 -13.70 -8.78
N LEU A 320 0.23 -13.18 -10.00
CA LEU A 320 0.03 -13.92 -11.27
C LEU A 320 1.37 -14.21 -11.96
N ASN A 321 2.24 -13.19 -12.00
CA ASN A 321 3.57 -13.31 -12.57
C ASN A 321 4.44 -14.21 -11.70
N GLN A 322 5.31 -14.99 -12.34
CA GLN A 322 6.46 -15.59 -11.68
C GLN A 322 7.65 -14.64 -11.87
N SER A 323 8.54 -14.59 -10.89
CA SER A 323 9.79 -13.85 -11.03
C SER A 323 10.93 -14.79 -11.36
N HIS A 324 11.92 -14.24 -12.06
CA HIS A 324 13.12 -14.93 -12.51
C HIS A 324 14.24 -14.90 -11.44
N GLY A 325 13.86 -15.13 -10.18
CA GLY A 325 14.74 -15.16 -9.02
C GLY A 325 14.78 -13.88 -8.17
N CYS A 326 14.56 -12.69 -8.72
CA CYS A 326 14.52 -11.45 -7.92
C CYS A 326 13.21 -11.30 -7.13
N VAL A 327 13.19 -10.42 -6.12
CA VAL A 327 11.98 -10.11 -5.33
C VAL A 327 11.33 -8.86 -5.92
N ARG A 328 10.10 -9.00 -6.41
CA ARG A 328 9.33 -7.88 -7.00
C ARG A 328 8.29 -7.37 -6.03
N LEU A 329 8.25 -6.06 -5.80
CA LEU A 329 7.20 -5.33 -5.09
C LEU A 329 6.51 -4.36 -6.07
N THR A 330 5.46 -3.67 -5.63
CA THR A 330 4.97 -2.46 -6.33
C THR A 330 6.06 -1.38 -6.28
N ASN A 331 6.02 -0.35 -7.14
CA ASN A 331 7.07 0.66 -7.09
C ASN A 331 7.00 1.48 -5.79
N TRP A 332 5.80 1.77 -5.27
CA TRP A 332 5.63 2.47 -4.00
C TRP A 332 6.16 1.66 -2.80
N ASP A 333 5.87 0.36 -2.73
CA ASP A 333 6.38 -0.52 -1.66
C ASP A 333 7.91 -0.64 -1.73
N ALA A 334 8.48 -0.79 -2.94
CA ALA A 334 9.92 -0.80 -3.14
C ALA A 334 10.57 0.54 -2.74
N TRP A 335 9.93 1.66 -3.08
CA TRP A 335 10.41 3.01 -2.78
C TRP A 335 10.36 3.34 -1.30
N GLU A 336 9.32 2.91 -0.58
CA GLU A 336 9.26 3.01 0.88
C GLU A 336 10.37 2.18 1.54
N LEU A 337 10.50 0.91 1.16
CA LEU A 337 11.54 0.03 1.70
C LEU A 337 12.95 0.58 1.44
N ALA A 338 13.21 1.09 0.23
CA ALA A 338 14.48 1.70 -0.16
C ALA A 338 14.91 2.87 0.75
N HIS A 339 13.95 3.61 1.31
CA HIS A 339 14.21 4.71 2.24
C HIS A 339 14.40 4.26 3.70
N MET A 340 14.02 3.03 4.04
CA MET A 340 14.17 2.47 5.39
C MET A 340 15.40 1.58 5.58
N VAL A 341 15.93 0.98 4.50
CA VAL A 341 17.13 0.14 4.54
C VAL A 341 18.42 0.94 4.66
N LYS A 342 19.50 0.28 5.10
CA LYS A 342 20.85 0.83 5.18
C LYS A 342 21.84 -0.12 4.51
N PRO A 343 22.53 0.31 3.43
CA PRO A 343 23.59 -0.47 2.81
C PRO A 343 24.63 -0.95 3.82
N LYS A 344 25.08 -2.19 3.65
CA LYS A 344 26.05 -2.90 4.52
C LYS A 344 25.61 -3.08 5.98
N VAL A 345 24.34 -2.82 6.30
CA VAL A 345 23.76 -2.96 7.65
C VAL A 345 22.48 -3.81 7.65
N THR A 346 21.54 -3.55 6.75
CA THR A 346 20.28 -4.30 6.69
C THR A 346 20.52 -5.72 6.16
N THR A 347 20.18 -6.73 6.95
CA THR A 347 20.23 -8.15 6.53
C THR A 347 18.95 -8.54 5.80
N VAL A 348 19.06 -9.44 4.82
CA VAL A 348 17.92 -10.01 4.07
C VAL A 348 17.96 -11.52 4.16
N GLU A 349 16.92 -12.12 4.74
CA GLU A 349 16.80 -13.56 4.98
C GLU A 349 15.75 -14.16 4.04
N PHE A 350 16.17 -15.07 3.16
CA PHE A 350 15.27 -15.86 2.32
C PHE A 350 14.92 -17.17 3.03
N LEU A 351 13.66 -17.31 3.40
CA LEU A 351 13.18 -18.49 4.10
C LEU A 351 13.26 -19.75 3.22
N PRO A 352 13.63 -20.91 3.80
CA PRO A 352 13.55 -22.17 3.10
C PRO A 352 12.07 -22.59 2.88
N PRO A 353 11.79 -23.46 1.89
CA PRO A 353 10.44 -23.97 1.65
C PRO A 353 9.81 -24.56 2.92
N GLY A 354 8.52 -24.32 3.11
CA GLY A 354 7.75 -24.74 4.28
C GLY A 354 7.99 -23.94 5.57
N VAL A 355 8.91 -22.97 5.60
CA VAL A 355 9.13 -22.07 6.74
C VAL A 355 8.54 -20.69 6.46
N ARG A 356 7.78 -20.15 7.42
CA ARG A 356 7.09 -18.86 7.34
C ARG A 356 7.70 -17.85 8.29
N ILE A 357 7.42 -16.56 8.06
CA ILE A 357 7.89 -15.45 8.92
C ILE A 357 7.53 -15.66 10.41
N ALA A 358 6.38 -16.27 10.71
CA ALA A 358 5.95 -16.53 12.09
C ALA A 358 6.90 -17.48 12.84
N ASP A 359 7.45 -18.48 12.14
CA ASP A 359 8.32 -19.50 12.72
C ASP A 359 9.67 -18.92 13.14
N VAL A 360 10.22 -17.99 12.34
CA VAL A 360 11.53 -17.35 12.58
C VAL A 360 11.47 -16.05 13.40
N THR A 361 10.28 -15.64 13.83
CA THR A 361 10.07 -14.48 14.71
C THR A 361 9.52 -14.85 16.08
N GLY A 362 9.15 -16.12 16.29
CA GLY A 362 8.59 -16.59 17.56
C GLY A 362 7.18 -16.09 17.85
N ILE A 363 6.54 -15.40 16.89
CA ILE A 363 5.15 -14.93 17.01
C ILE A 363 4.22 -16.11 16.72
N SER A 364 4.03 -16.95 17.74
CA SER A 364 3.12 -18.09 17.71
C SER A 364 1.74 -17.68 18.27
N PRO A 365 0.60 -18.14 17.70
CA PRO A 365 -0.75 -17.69 18.11
C PRO A 365 -1.09 -17.86 19.59
N VAL A 366 -0.38 -18.74 20.31
CA VAL A 366 -0.60 -19.01 21.74
C VAL A 366 0.08 -17.99 22.65
N ALA A 367 1.17 -17.34 22.20
CA ALA A 367 1.96 -16.42 23.04
C ALA A 367 1.29 -15.05 23.23
N ALA A 368 0.50 -14.60 22.24
CA ALA A 368 -0.08 -13.26 22.22
C ALA A 368 -1.24 -13.05 23.20
N ALA A 369 -2.06 -14.08 23.46
CA ALA A 369 -3.20 -13.99 24.37
C ALA A 369 -2.81 -13.52 25.79
N THR A 370 -1.59 -13.83 26.22
CA THR A 370 -1.04 -13.40 27.52
C THR A 370 -0.68 -11.91 27.54
N GLN A 371 -0.34 -11.31 26.39
CA GLN A 371 0.00 -9.88 26.29
C GLN A 371 -1.25 -9.00 26.19
N THR A 372 -2.30 -9.43 25.48
CA THR A 372 -3.57 -8.70 25.39
C THR A 372 -4.20 -8.49 26.77
N ALA A 373 -4.11 -9.48 27.66
CA ALA A 373 -4.56 -9.37 29.05
C ALA A 373 -3.80 -8.29 29.84
N ALA A 374 -2.50 -8.13 29.59
CA ALA A 374 -1.68 -7.10 30.25
C ALA A 374 -2.05 -5.68 29.76
N VAL A 375 -2.25 -5.48 28.46
CA VAL A 375 -2.62 -4.16 27.90
C VAL A 375 -4.00 -3.72 28.38
N ALA A 376 -4.98 -4.65 28.44
CA ALA A 376 -6.31 -4.36 28.98
C ALA A 376 -6.29 -4.00 30.49
N ALA A 377 -5.42 -4.66 31.27
CA ALA A 377 -5.24 -4.33 32.69
C ALA A 377 -4.67 -2.92 32.91
N ILE A 378 -3.70 -2.49 32.09
CA ILE A 378 -3.09 -1.15 32.20
C ILE A 378 -4.10 -0.05 31.81
N ALA A 379 -4.98 -0.32 30.84
CA ALA A 379 -6.06 0.59 30.46
C ALA A 379 -7.12 0.76 31.58
N SER A 380 -7.29 -0.26 32.44
CA SER A 380 -8.33 -0.32 33.48
C SER A 380 -7.97 0.42 34.77
N THR A 381 -6.70 0.82 34.97
CA THR A 381 -6.21 1.43 36.22
C THR A 381 -5.93 2.93 36.14
N ARG A 382 -6.43 3.63 35.10
CA ARG A 382 -6.24 5.08 34.93
C ARG A 382 -7.43 5.87 35.53
N PRO A 383 -7.20 6.80 36.48
CA PRO A 383 -8.29 7.63 37.02
C PRO A 383 -8.89 8.55 35.94
N PRO A 384 -10.20 8.82 35.97
CA PRO A 384 -10.83 9.76 35.04
C PRO A 384 -10.32 11.19 35.27
N ALA A 385 -10.09 11.93 34.19
CA ALA A 385 -9.67 13.33 34.26
C ALA A 385 -10.77 14.21 34.86
N ARG A 386 -10.38 15.08 35.79
CA ARG A 386 -11.28 16.02 36.48
C ARG A 386 -11.41 17.32 35.69
N GLY A 387 -12.63 17.70 35.32
CA GLY A 387 -12.91 19.11 35.04
C GLY A 387 -14.09 19.41 34.12
N ASP A 388 -15.31 19.35 34.63
CA ASP A 388 -16.30 20.39 34.34
C ASP A 388 -17.22 20.57 35.56
N ARG A 389 -17.48 21.83 35.94
CA ARG A 389 -18.29 22.19 37.12
C ARG A 389 -19.58 22.89 36.68
N LEU A 390 -20.73 22.27 36.96
CA LEU A 390 -21.99 23.00 37.12
C LEU A 390 -22.20 23.33 38.62
N PRO A 391 -22.81 24.49 38.96
CA PRO A 391 -23.06 24.87 40.35
C PRO A 391 -24.23 24.07 40.97
N PRO A 392 -24.29 23.98 42.32
CA PRO A 392 -25.14 23.01 43.00
C PRO A 392 -26.58 23.48 43.25
N ALA A 393 -27.50 22.52 43.24
CA ALA A 393 -28.78 22.60 43.95
C ALA A 393 -28.85 21.47 44.99
N ALA A 394 -29.43 21.74 46.15
CA ALA A 394 -29.52 20.83 47.28
C ALA A 394 -30.74 21.19 48.16
N PRO A 395 -31.22 20.31 49.06
CA PRO A 395 -31.10 18.85 49.08
C PRO A 395 -32.46 18.13 49.27
N ALA A 396 -32.46 16.80 49.14
CA ALA A 396 -33.35 15.94 49.92
C ALA A 396 -32.59 14.66 50.31
N ALA A 397 -32.52 14.37 51.61
CA ALA A 397 -31.86 13.18 52.13
C ALA A 397 -32.85 12.01 52.27
N VAL A 398 -32.35 10.77 52.45
CA VAL A 398 -32.76 9.83 53.51
C VAL A 398 -31.87 8.56 53.53
N ALA A 399 -31.35 8.28 54.74
CA ALA A 399 -30.94 7.01 55.36
C ALA A 399 -30.12 5.91 54.63
N ILE A 400 -29.05 5.50 55.31
CA ILE A 400 -28.43 4.16 55.28
C ILE A 400 -28.81 3.44 56.61
N PRO A 401 -29.04 2.12 56.57
CA PRO A 401 -28.33 1.20 57.48
C PRO A 401 -27.64 0.08 56.65
N ALA A 402 -26.37 -0.29 56.83
CA ALA A 402 -25.53 -0.61 58.00
C ALA A 402 -25.65 -2.09 58.46
N ALA A 403 -24.49 -2.76 58.58
CA ALA A 403 -24.26 -4.13 59.09
C ALA A 403 -24.83 -5.30 58.25
N ALA A 404 -24.23 -6.50 58.18
CA ALA A 404 -22.99 -7.03 58.78
C ALA A 404 -22.39 -8.20 57.95
N THR A 405 -21.07 -8.41 58.06
CA THR A 405 -20.40 -9.68 57.70
C THR A 405 -19.35 -10.07 58.75
N MET A 406 -19.41 -11.33 59.18
CA MET A 406 -18.36 -12.14 59.84
C MET A 406 -18.68 -13.61 59.45
N ALA A 407 -17.77 -14.56 59.27
CA ALA A 407 -16.55 -14.98 59.99
C ALA A 407 -15.77 -15.95 59.04
N GLU A 408 -14.52 -16.44 59.21
CA GLU A 408 -13.36 -16.22 60.10
C GLU A 408 -12.17 -17.13 59.61
N ALA A 409 -11.02 -17.09 60.31
CA ALA A 409 -9.77 -17.89 60.20
C ALA A 409 -8.67 -17.30 59.26
N ALA A 410 -7.50 -16.79 59.71
CA ALA A 410 -6.45 -17.27 60.66
C ALA A 410 -5.54 -18.36 60.05
N ALA A 411 -4.20 -18.43 60.23
CA ALA A 411 -3.17 -17.63 60.94
C ALA A 411 -1.74 -18.09 60.48
N ALA A 412 -0.58 -17.50 60.83
CA ALA A 412 -0.13 -16.12 61.13
C ALA A 412 1.40 -16.12 61.50
N THR A 413 2.23 -15.18 61.00
CA THR A 413 3.63 -14.97 61.49
C THR A 413 4.08 -13.49 61.42
N ALA A 414 4.72 -13.02 62.50
CA ALA A 414 5.37 -11.70 62.64
C ALA A 414 6.89 -11.79 62.27
N ALA A 415 7.73 -10.74 62.26
CA ALA A 415 7.67 -9.34 62.71
C ALA A 415 8.52 -8.44 61.74
N ALA A 416 8.91 -7.18 61.94
CA ALA A 416 8.92 -6.27 63.10
C ALA A 416 8.86 -4.77 62.65
N VAL A 417 9.25 -3.82 63.51
CA VAL A 417 9.14 -2.35 63.28
C VAL A 417 10.40 -1.62 63.78
N VAL A 418 10.93 -0.64 63.03
CA VAL A 418 11.68 0.53 63.55
C VAL A 418 11.48 1.76 62.64
N THR A 419 11.12 2.89 63.24
CA THR A 419 11.41 4.27 62.76
C THR A 419 11.92 5.08 63.96
N PRO A 420 12.77 6.11 63.74
CA PRO A 420 12.34 7.46 64.12
C PRO A 420 12.85 8.61 63.21
N GLU A 421 12.33 9.81 63.47
CA GLU A 421 12.53 11.09 62.76
C GLU A 421 13.71 11.94 63.36
N PRO A 422 13.72 13.30 63.36
CA PRO A 422 13.91 14.25 62.25
C PRO A 422 15.07 15.26 62.52
N LEU A 423 15.36 16.21 61.62
CA LEU A 423 15.77 17.57 62.03
C LEU A 423 15.50 18.67 60.97
N VAL A 424 15.38 19.91 61.46
CA VAL A 424 14.98 21.17 60.80
C VAL A 424 16.17 22.13 60.73
N ILE A 425 16.30 22.99 59.70
CA ILE A 425 16.71 24.43 59.78
C ILE A 425 16.12 25.21 58.58
N THR A 426 15.68 26.45 58.83
CA THR A 426 15.16 27.46 57.86
C THR A 426 16.00 28.77 57.92
N PRO A 427 15.58 29.89 57.29
CA PRO A 427 15.90 30.36 55.95
C PRO A 427 16.88 31.57 55.97
N ASP A 428 17.12 32.22 54.82
CA ASP A 428 17.66 33.59 54.80
C ASP A 428 17.14 34.42 53.61
N VAL A 429 16.69 35.65 53.88
CA VAL A 429 16.20 36.67 52.90
C VAL A 429 16.38 38.07 53.49
N PRO A 430 16.94 39.02 52.72
CA PRO A 430 16.27 40.33 52.55
C PRO A 430 16.24 40.74 51.05
N ALA A 431 15.15 41.16 50.41
CA ALA A 431 14.10 42.17 50.71
C ALA A 431 14.39 43.57 50.14
N SER A 432 13.31 44.33 49.85
CA SER A 432 13.20 45.65 49.18
C SER A 432 13.23 45.66 47.63
N ASN A 433 12.38 46.39 46.90
CA ASN A 433 11.21 47.23 47.25
C ASN A 433 10.19 47.34 46.09
N GLU A 434 8.90 47.11 46.39
CA GLU A 434 7.67 47.85 45.98
C GLU A 434 7.38 48.23 44.48
N PRO A 435 6.14 48.63 44.13
CA PRO A 435 5.10 47.74 43.58
C PRO A 435 4.72 48.06 42.11
N LEU A 436 3.76 47.32 41.52
CA LEU A 436 2.66 47.83 40.66
C LEU A 436 1.87 46.67 39.96
N VAL A 437 0.53 46.77 40.02
CA VAL A 437 -0.54 46.33 39.07
C VAL A 437 -0.45 44.96 38.36
N PRO A 438 -1.53 44.14 38.37
CA PRO A 438 -1.61 42.94 37.53
C PRO A 438 -1.89 43.30 36.06
N GLU A 439 -0.87 43.23 35.21
CA GLU A 439 -1.03 43.26 33.76
C GLU A 439 -1.43 41.86 33.24
N ALA A 440 -2.40 41.82 32.33
CA ALA A 440 -2.92 40.57 31.79
C ALA A 440 -1.83 39.85 30.98
N ALA A 441 -1.61 38.57 31.26
CA ALA A 441 -0.72 37.75 30.45
C ALA A 441 -1.20 37.78 28.98
N PRO A 442 -0.31 38.06 28.00
CA PRO A 442 -0.71 38.05 26.61
C PRO A 442 -1.23 36.68 26.23
N ALA A 443 -2.32 36.65 25.47
CA ALA A 443 -2.79 35.40 24.87
C ALA A 443 -1.64 34.79 24.08
N LEU A 444 -1.25 33.57 24.43
CA LEU A 444 -0.32 32.79 23.63
C LEU A 444 -0.85 32.78 22.20
N PRO A 445 -0.04 33.10 21.18
CA PRO A 445 -0.50 32.98 19.81
C PRO A 445 -0.94 31.54 19.61
N VAL A 446 -2.21 31.37 19.24
CA VAL A 446 -2.68 30.11 18.66
C VAL A 446 -1.78 29.90 17.46
N GLN A 447 -0.87 28.95 17.56
CA GLN A 447 -0.13 28.52 16.38
C GLN A 447 -1.19 27.88 15.49
N GLU A 448 -1.49 28.54 14.38
CA GLU A 448 -2.18 27.92 13.26
C GLU A 448 -1.39 26.64 12.95
N GLU A 449 -2.03 25.48 13.14
CA GLU A 449 -1.42 24.23 12.68
C GLU A 449 -1.15 24.41 11.19
N PRO A 450 0.10 24.24 10.71
CA PRO A 450 0.40 24.50 9.32
C PRO A 450 -0.46 23.57 8.46
N GLU A 451 -1.18 24.17 7.52
CA GLU A 451 -2.03 23.48 6.56
C GLU A 451 -1.13 22.54 5.73
N TYR A 452 -1.03 21.28 6.14
CA TYR A 452 -0.15 20.30 5.54
C TYR A 452 -0.75 19.84 4.20
N PRO A 453 -0.16 20.17 3.04
CA PRO A 453 -0.56 19.55 1.78
C PRO A 453 -0.32 18.04 1.87
N SER A 454 -1.14 17.27 1.16
CA SER A 454 -1.13 15.79 1.16
C SER A 454 0.15 15.16 0.62
N ASP A 455 1.07 15.96 0.09
CA ASP A 455 2.18 15.55 -0.76
C ASP A 455 3.47 15.22 0.02
N ALA A 456 3.35 14.43 1.10
CA ALA A 456 4.49 13.92 1.86
C ALA A 456 5.21 12.77 1.13
N VAL A 457 5.57 12.99 -0.15
CA VAL A 457 6.30 12.04 -1.01
C VAL A 457 7.73 11.86 -0.49
N LEU A 458 8.27 10.63 -0.59
CA LEU A 458 9.68 10.36 -0.29
C LEU A 458 10.59 10.95 -1.39
N PRO A 459 11.76 11.53 -1.04
CA PRO A 459 12.58 12.28 -2.00
C PRO A 459 13.10 11.41 -3.15
N GLU A 460 13.34 12.03 -4.30
CA GLU A 460 13.91 11.37 -5.50
C GLU A 460 15.38 10.91 -5.35
N SER A 461 16.01 11.18 -4.21
CA SER A 461 17.39 10.81 -3.91
C SER A 461 17.56 10.44 -2.44
N LEU A 462 18.44 9.47 -2.18
CA LEU A 462 18.83 9.10 -0.83
C LEU A 462 19.87 10.09 -0.26
N PRO A 463 19.88 10.34 1.06
CA PRO A 463 20.80 11.29 1.69
C PRO A 463 22.28 10.99 1.35
N GLY A 464 22.92 11.92 0.65
CA GLY A 464 24.34 11.82 0.28
C GLY A 464 24.65 10.96 -0.95
N GLN A 465 23.64 10.50 -1.71
CA GLN A 465 23.83 9.66 -2.88
C GLN A 465 23.34 10.35 -4.16
N ALA A 466 24.18 10.38 -5.20
CA ALA A 466 23.79 10.83 -6.54
C ALA A 466 22.90 9.77 -7.23
N PRO A 467 22.07 10.14 -8.23
CA PRO A 467 21.30 9.18 -9.03
C PRO A 467 22.22 8.09 -9.61
N GLY A 468 21.91 6.83 -9.30
CA GLY A 468 22.78 5.69 -9.57
C GLY A 468 22.32 4.88 -10.78
N SER A 469 23.25 4.51 -11.65
CA SER A 469 23.04 3.41 -12.60
C SER A 469 23.35 2.08 -11.91
N VAL A 470 22.55 1.04 -12.18
CA VAL A 470 22.87 -0.32 -11.73
C VAL A 470 23.19 -1.18 -12.94
N THR A 471 24.40 -1.73 -12.97
CA THR A 471 24.76 -2.74 -13.96
C THR A 471 24.21 -4.10 -13.51
N LEU A 472 22.92 -4.25 -13.75
CA LEU A 472 22.20 -5.50 -13.52
C LEU A 472 22.67 -6.56 -14.51
N TYR A 473 22.90 -7.77 -14.01
CA TYR A 473 23.16 -8.94 -14.84
C TYR A 473 22.24 -10.08 -14.41
N PRO A 474 20.94 -10.09 -14.76
CA PRO A 474 20.08 -11.27 -14.56
C PRO A 474 20.77 -12.59 -14.92
N GLN A 475 20.36 -13.68 -14.25
CA GLN A 475 20.81 -15.05 -14.50
C GLN A 475 20.67 -15.45 -15.98
N ALA A 476 21.45 -16.46 -16.39
CA ALA A 476 21.36 -17.03 -17.73
C ALA A 476 20.01 -17.76 -17.94
N GLY A 477 19.28 -17.40 -18.99
CA GLY A 477 17.98 -17.98 -19.37
C GLY A 477 16.74 -17.13 -19.04
N GLN A 478 16.88 -15.93 -18.45
CA GLN A 478 15.76 -15.16 -17.89
C GLN A 478 15.21 -14.08 -18.85
N PRO A 479 14.01 -14.23 -19.47
CA PRO A 479 13.47 -13.28 -20.44
C PRO A 479 12.93 -11.94 -19.87
#